data_AF-A0A7J9RLX1-F1
#
_entry.id   AF-A0A7J9RLX1-F1
#
_cell.length_a   1.000
_cell.length_b   1.000
_cell.length_c   1.000
_cell.angle_alpha   90.00
_cell.angle_beta   90.00
_cell.angle_gamma   90.00
#
_symmetry.space_group_name_H-M   'P 1'
#
loop_
_entity.id
_entity.type
_entity.pdbx_description
1 polymer ?
#
loop_
_entity_poly.entity_id
_entity_poly.type
_entity_poly.pdbx_seq_one_letter_code
_entity_poly.pdbx_strand_id
1 'polypeptide(L)'
;MSFGDEIEVRGRVRTFRGDTQLVTSADAIRRLSPQPESNITFLSRIAVDPGRYEGRKIRVVAYIDDLFTRIFYLRSSETGTGGHRMKVKLMDKETSIAISELQEGDKIIAAGVLSYDPENLRYELNLISFEAL
;
A
#
# COMPACT_ATOMS: atom_id res chain seq x y z
N MET A 1 -15.35 -0.36 -6.65
CA MET A 1 -13.93 -0.68 -6.84
C MET A 1 -13.13 0.41 -6.17
N SER A 2 -12.13 0.01 -5.39
CA SER A 2 -11.21 0.89 -4.68
C SER A 2 -9.79 0.68 -5.17
N PHE A 3 -8.90 1.63 -4.88
CA PHE A 3 -7.48 1.50 -5.16
C PHE A 3 -6.91 0.21 -4.52
N GLY A 4 -6.10 -0.53 -5.28
CA GLY A 4 -5.53 -1.81 -4.86
C GLY A 4 -6.43 -3.04 -5.06
N ASP A 5 -7.65 -2.87 -5.59
CA ASP A 5 -8.49 -4.01 -5.97
C ASP A 5 -7.91 -4.76 -7.18
N GLU A 6 -7.80 -6.09 -7.06
CA GLU A 6 -7.54 -6.95 -8.22
C GLU A 6 -8.82 -7.09 -9.06
N ILE A 7 -8.70 -6.80 -10.36
CA ILE A 7 -9.82 -6.86 -11.31
C ILE A 7 -9.42 -7.62 -12.57
N GLU A 8 -10.38 -8.32 -13.17
CA GLU A 8 -10.30 -8.84 -14.52
C GLU A 8 -11.02 -7.86 -15.45
N VAL A 9 -10.35 -7.43 -16.52
CA VAL A 9 -10.93 -6.51 -17.51
C VAL A 9 -10.72 -7.07 -18.90
N ARG A 10 -11.77 -7.06 -19.71
CA ARG A 10 -11.69 -7.38 -21.15
C ARG A 10 -12.08 -6.15 -21.95
N GLY A 11 -11.29 -5.80 -22.96
CA GLY A 11 -11.54 -4.58 -23.73
C GLY A 11 -10.70 -4.52 -25.00
N ARG A 12 -10.75 -3.38 -25.68
CA ARG A 12 -9.94 -3.09 -26.86
C ARG A 12 -8.82 -2.14 -26.48
N VAL A 13 -7.60 -2.49 -26.85
CA VAL A 13 -6.45 -1.59 -26.74
C VAL A 13 -6.56 -0.50 -27.81
N ARG A 14 -6.45 0.76 -27.43
CA ARG A 14 -6.42 1.92 -28.32
C ARG A 14 -5.35 2.90 -27.89
N THR A 15 -4.74 3.58 -28.86
CA THR A 15 -3.87 4.72 -28.59
C THR A 15 -4.69 5.99 -28.62
N PHE A 16 -4.62 6.79 -27.56
CA PHE A 16 -5.26 8.10 -27.50
C PHE A 16 -4.23 9.12 -27.01
N ARG A 17 -3.95 10.14 -27.83
CA ARG A 17 -2.95 11.19 -27.54
C ARG A 17 -1.55 10.66 -27.19
N GLY A 18 -1.16 9.53 -27.76
CA GLY A 18 0.14 8.89 -27.52
C GLY A 18 0.12 7.83 -26.41
N ASP A 19 -0.92 7.82 -25.56
CA ASP A 19 -1.04 6.86 -24.47
C ASP A 19 -1.82 5.62 -24.90
N THR A 20 -1.36 4.45 -24.44
CA THR A 20 -2.07 3.18 -24.63
C THR A 20 -3.15 3.05 -23.56
N GLN A 21 -4.40 2.90 -23.99
CA GLN A 21 -5.57 2.77 -23.13
C GLN A 21 -6.32 1.48 -23.44
N LEU A 22 -6.92 0.88 -22.40
CA LEU A 22 -7.86 -0.23 -22.55
C LEU A 22 -9.29 0.32 -22.48
N VAL A 23 -9.99 0.33 -23.61
CA VAL A 23 -11.38 0.79 -23.71
C VAL A 23 -12.32 -0.39 -23.55
N THR A 24 -13.24 -0.30 -22.59
CA THR A 24 -14.17 -1.38 -22.24
C THR A 24 -15.53 -0.83 -21.80
N SER A 25 -16.54 -1.69 -21.76
CA SER A 25 -17.83 -1.42 -21.14
C SER A 25 -17.83 -1.86 -19.67
N ALA A 26 -18.66 -1.24 -18.84
CA ALA A 26 -18.64 -1.47 -17.39
C ALA A 26 -18.93 -2.93 -16.98
N ASP A 27 -19.77 -3.62 -17.75
CA ASP A 27 -20.12 -5.04 -17.59
C ASP A 27 -18.95 -6.00 -17.86
N ALA A 28 -17.92 -5.55 -18.58
CA ALA A 28 -16.70 -6.33 -18.85
C ALA A 28 -15.59 -6.11 -17.82
N ILE A 29 -15.89 -5.43 -16.71
CA ILE A 29 -14.99 -5.24 -15.55
C ILE A 29 -15.52 -6.10 -14.40
N ARG A 30 -14.75 -7.13 -14.03
CA ARG A 30 -15.10 -8.04 -12.94
C ARG A 30 -14.11 -7.89 -11.81
N ARG A 31 -14.59 -7.66 -10.60
CA ARG A 31 -13.73 -7.75 -9.40
C ARG A 31 -13.34 -9.21 -9.21
N LEU A 32 -12.05 -9.49 -9.17
CA LEU A 32 -11.58 -10.81 -8.76
C LEU A 32 -11.82 -10.92 -7.25
N SER A 33 -12.26 -12.10 -6.78
CA SER A 33 -12.65 -12.29 -5.38
C SER A 33 -11.59 -11.69 -4.47
N PRO A 34 -11.98 -10.92 -3.43
CA PRO A 34 -11.01 -10.31 -2.53
C PRO A 34 -10.11 -11.42 -1.98
N GLN A 35 -8.80 -11.32 -2.21
CA GLN A 35 -7.86 -12.01 -1.32
C GLN A 35 -8.31 -11.64 0.09
N PRO A 36 -8.50 -12.64 0.98
CA PRO A 36 -9.18 -12.40 2.24
C PRO A 36 -8.51 -11.22 2.93
N GLU A 37 -9.29 -10.16 3.16
CA GLU A 37 -8.82 -8.92 3.79
C GLU A 37 -8.21 -9.17 5.20
N SER A 38 -8.26 -10.40 5.69
CA SER A 38 -7.79 -10.86 6.99
C SER A 38 -6.30 -11.23 7.07
N ASN A 39 -5.56 -11.34 5.96
CA ASN A 39 -4.16 -11.78 6.04
C ASN A 39 -3.20 -10.63 6.37
N ILE A 40 -3.18 -10.27 7.65
CA ILE A 40 -2.14 -9.42 8.24
C ILE A 40 -0.77 -10.08 8.00
N THR A 41 0.17 -9.31 7.46
CA THR A 41 1.54 -9.74 7.18
C THR A 41 2.54 -8.92 8.00
N PHE A 42 3.60 -9.55 8.47
CA PHE A 42 4.68 -8.83 9.18
C PHE A 42 5.66 -8.20 8.19
N LEU A 43 6.20 -7.03 8.56
CA LEU A 43 7.25 -6.33 7.80
C LEU A 43 8.43 -7.24 7.46
N SER A 44 8.86 -8.09 8.39
CA SER A 44 9.96 -9.03 8.16
C SER A 44 9.68 -10.01 7.03
N ARG A 45 8.44 -10.48 6.89
CA ARG A 45 8.05 -11.39 5.82
C ARG A 45 7.97 -10.70 4.46
N ILE A 46 7.58 -9.43 4.44
CA ILE A 46 7.58 -8.60 3.22
C ILE A 46 9.02 -8.34 2.78
N ALA A 47 9.91 -8.02 3.72
CA ALA A 47 11.30 -7.70 3.42
C ALA A 47 12.09 -8.86 2.78
N VAL A 48 11.69 -10.12 3.03
CA VAL A 48 12.33 -11.31 2.44
C VAL A 48 12.07 -11.42 0.93
N ASP A 49 10.86 -11.06 0.48
CA ASP A 49 10.46 -11.16 -0.92
C ASP A 49 9.38 -10.10 -1.24
N PRO A 50 9.77 -8.82 -1.35
CA PRO A 50 8.82 -7.73 -1.52
C PRO A 50 8.11 -7.76 -2.89
N GLY A 51 8.76 -8.30 -3.93
CA GLY A 51 8.19 -8.41 -5.27
C GLY A 51 6.92 -9.27 -5.33
N ARG A 52 6.79 -10.26 -4.43
CA ARG A 52 5.55 -11.04 -4.30
C ARG A 52 4.33 -10.19 -3.91
N TYR A 53 4.54 -9.07 -3.26
CA TYR A 53 3.49 -8.17 -2.76
C TYR A 53 3.32 -6.91 -3.62
N GLU A 54 4.18 -6.71 -4.61
CA GLU A 54 4.14 -5.54 -5.48
C GLU A 54 2.80 -5.44 -6.23
N GLY A 55 2.22 -4.23 -6.24
CA GLY A 55 0.93 -3.94 -6.85
C GLY A 55 -0.28 -4.50 -6.10
N ARG A 56 -0.08 -5.19 -4.97
CA ARG A 56 -1.15 -5.81 -4.18
C ARG A 56 -1.49 -4.97 -2.95
N LYS A 57 -2.78 -4.96 -2.59
CA LYS A 57 -3.23 -4.47 -1.30
C LYS A 57 -2.77 -5.42 -0.19
N ILE A 58 -2.01 -4.90 0.77
CA ILE A 58 -1.51 -5.64 1.93
C ILE A 58 -1.92 -4.96 3.24
N ARG A 59 -1.97 -5.73 4.32
CA ARG A 59 -2.14 -5.23 5.69
C ARG A 59 -0.92 -5.58 6.51
N VAL A 60 -0.34 -4.61 7.20
CA VAL A 60 0.94 -4.75 7.89
C VAL A 60 0.81 -4.32 9.34
N VAL A 61 1.11 -5.22 10.27
CA VAL A 61 1.31 -4.87 11.69
C VAL A 61 2.72 -4.35 11.88
N ALA A 62 2.84 -3.15 12.42
CA ALA A 62 4.12 -2.50 12.68
C ALA A 62 3.96 -1.38 13.70
N TYR A 63 5.09 -0.86 14.16
CA TYR A 63 5.15 0.33 15.00
C TYR A 63 5.44 1.56 14.12
N ILE A 64 4.83 2.70 14.44
CA ILE A 64 5.14 3.99 13.82
C ILE A 64 6.57 4.41 14.19
N ASP A 65 7.25 4.96 13.20
CA ASP A 65 8.61 5.45 13.25
C ASP A 65 8.73 6.70 12.34
N ASP A 66 9.53 7.69 12.73
CA ASP A 66 9.66 9.02 12.08
C ASP A 66 8.37 9.52 11.37
N LEU A 67 7.56 10.30 12.08
CA LEU A 67 6.30 10.83 11.56
C LEU A 67 6.48 12.21 10.89
N PHE A 68 6.14 12.32 9.61
CA PHE A 68 6.11 13.58 8.87
C PHE A 68 4.72 13.85 8.29
N THR A 69 4.49 15.10 7.85
CA THR A 69 3.19 15.57 7.33
C THR A 69 2.54 14.69 6.25
N ARG A 70 3.34 14.00 5.42
CA ARG A 70 2.84 13.23 4.26
C ARG A 70 3.46 11.84 4.13
N ILE A 71 4.41 11.53 4.98
CA ILE A 71 5.11 10.26 4.99
C ILE A 71 5.37 9.88 6.43
N PHE A 72 5.41 8.60 6.70
CA PHE A 72 5.95 8.07 7.94
C PHE A 72 6.62 6.76 7.67
N TYR A 73 7.34 6.25 8.64
CA TYR A 73 7.97 4.95 8.56
C TYR A 73 7.29 3.96 9.49
N LEU A 74 7.35 2.71 9.09
CA LEU A 74 6.94 1.57 9.88
C LEU A 74 8.18 0.77 10.24
N ARG A 75 8.26 0.30 11.48
CA ARG A 75 9.33 -0.57 11.96
C ARG A 75 8.77 -1.86 12.55
N SER A 76 9.50 -2.96 12.38
CA SER A 76 9.07 -4.29 12.81
C SER A 76 9.24 -4.55 14.31
N SER A 77 10.15 -3.82 14.97
CA SER A 77 10.48 -3.97 16.39
C SER A 77 9.94 -2.78 17.19
N GLU A 78 9.54 -3.02 18.44
CA GLU A 78 9.07 -2.01 19.41
C GLU A 78 10.19 -1.14 19.98
N THR A 79 11.42 -1.65 20.03
CA THR A 79 12.56 -0.94 20.67
C THR A 79 13.38 -0.09 19.71
N GLY A 80 13.06 -0.09 18.41
CA GLY A 80 13.75 0.68 17.36
C GLY A 80 15.14 0.15 16.98
N THR A 81 15.70 -0.75 17.80
CA THR A 81 17.01 -1.38 17.60
C THR A 81 16.89 -2.67 16.80
N GLY A 82 17.39 -2.64 15.56
CA GLY A 82 17.39 -3.79 14.66
C GLY A 82 15.98 -4.13 14.15
N GLY A 83 15.82 -4.22 12.83
CA GLY A 83 14.55 -4.59 12.25
C GLY A 83 14.38 -4.09 10.83
N HIS A 84 13.26 -4.47 10.23
CA HIS A 84 12.88 -4.02 8.90
C HIS A 84 12.09 -2.72 9.02
N ARG A 85 12.36 -1.81 8.08
CA ARG A 85 11.73 -0.51 8.00
C ARG A 85 11.05 -0.34 6.64
N MET A 86 9.86 0.24 6.63
CA MET A 86 9.12 0.50 5.41
C MET A 86 8.62 1.94 5.42
N LYS A 87 8.85 2.66 4.33
CA LYS A 87 8.30 3.99 4.15
C LYS A 87 6.84 3.88 3.70
N VAL A 88 6.00 4.71 4.29
CA VAL A 88 4.58 4.84 3.97
C VAL A 88 4.33 6.22 3.37
N LYS A 89 3.61 6.26 2.25
CA LYS A 89 3.20 7.48 1.56
C LYS A 89 1.69 7.64 1.66
N LEU A 90 1.23 8.84 1.99
CA LEU A 90 -0.18 9.19 1.88
C LEU A 90 -0.50 9.45 0.41
N MET A 91 -1.50 8.74 -0.11
CA MET A 91 -2.00 8.94 -1.47
C MET A 91 -2.85 10.20 -1.51
N ASP A 92 -2.38 11.24 -2.19
CA ASP A 92 -3.05 12.52 -2.49
C ASP A 92 -3.51 13.44 -1.33
N LYS A 93 -3.70 14.72 -1.66
CA LYS A 93 -4.10 15.78 -0.69
C LYS A 93 -5.56 15.68 -0.23
N GLU A 94 -6.41 15.05 -1.03
CA GLU A 94 -7.87 15.01 -0.81
C GLU A 94 -8.31 13.79 0.00
N THR A 95 -7.46 12.77 0.10
CA THR A 95 -7.72 11.58 0.89
C THR A 95 -7.53 11.96 2.36
N SER A 96 -8.64 12.05 3.10
CA SER A 96 -8.74 12.52 4.49
C SER A 96 -8.13 11.56 5.51
N ILE A 97 -6.99 10.94 5.20
CA ILE A 97 -6.27 10.07 6.13
C ILE A 97 -5.57 10.99 7.13
N ALA A 98 -6.29 11.30 8.22
CA ALA A 98 -5.77 12.09 9.32
C ALA A 98 -4.74 11.26 10.09
N ILE A 99 -3.46 11.47 9.81
CA ILE A 99 -2.35 10.90 10.59
C ILE A 99 -1.98 11.76 11.80
N SER A 100 -2.74 12.83 12.07
CA SER A 100 -2.51 13.74 13.19
C SER A 100 -2.68 13.08 14.56
N GLU A 101 -3.40 11.96 14.62
CA GLU A 101 -3.63 11.20 15.84
C GLU A 101 -2.52 10.16 16.11
N LEU A 102 -1.64 9.90 15.12
CA LEU A 102 -0.55 8.95 15.27
C LEU A 102 0.61 9.57 16.06
N GLN A 103 1.25 8.74 16.88
CA GLN A 103 2.48 9.05 17.62
C GLN A 103 3.57 8.03 17.29
N GLU A 104 4.83 8.46 17.39
CA GLU A 104 5.96 7.55 17.26
C GLU A 104 5.90 6.48 18.35
N GLY A 105 6.08 5.21 17.95
CA GLY A 105 5.91 4.06 18.84
C GLY A 105 4.51 3.47 18.87
N ASP A 106 3.49 4.12 18.30
CA ASP A 106 2.16 3.52 18.18
C ASP A 106 2.22 2.23 17.38
N LYS A 107 1.54 1.19 17.88
CA LYS A 107 1.36 -0.05 17.13
C LYS A 107 0.09 0.06 16.29
N ILE A 108 0.21 -0.18 15.00
CA ILE A 108 -0.90 -0.06 14.07
C ILE A 108 -0.98 -1.25 13.12
N ILE A 109 -2.14 -1.41 12.48
CA ILE A 109 -2.28 -2.15 11.22
C ILE A 109 -2.42 -1.12 10.10
N ALA A 110 -1.44 -1.06 9.21
CA ALA A 110 -1.49 -0.22 8.00
C ALA A 110 -1.97 -1.05 6.81
N ALA A 111 -3.01 -0.59 6.12
CA ALA A 111 -3.47 -1.15 4.86
C ALA A 111 -3.04 -0.26 3.69
N GLY A 112 -2.42 -0.83 2.67
CA GLY A 112 -1.95 -0.07 1.51
C GLY A 112 -1.50 -0.95 0.35
N VAL A 113 -1.11 -0.32 -0.75
CA VAL A 113 -0.55 -1.02 -1.91
C VAL A 113 0.96 -0.88 -1.91
N LEU A 114 1.68 -2.00 -1.96
CA LEU A 114 3.14 -1.97 -2.07
C LEU A 114 3.55 -1.60 -3.49
N SER A 115 4.44 -0.62 -3.65
CA SER A 115 4.98 -0.20 -4.93
C SER A 115 6.49 -0.08 -4.87
N TYR A 116 7.17 -0.44 -5.97
CA TYR A 116 8.59 -0.16 -6.12
C TYR A 116 8.82 1.26 -6.63
N ASP A 117 9.65 2.02 -5.92
CA ASP A 117 10.16 3.32 -6.34
C ASP A 117 11.53 3.13 -7.02
N PRO A 118 11.61 3.22 -8.36
CA PRO A 118 12.85 3.00 -9.09
C PRO A 118 13.87 4.13 -8.89
N GLU A 119 13.46 5.34 -8.51
CA GLU A 119 14.38 6.47 -8.31
C GLU A 119 15.17 6.29 -7.00
N ASN A 120 14.50 5.79 -5.97
CA ASN A 120 15.10 5.56 -4.64
C ASN A 120 15.45 4.09 -4.38
N LEU A 121 15.27 3.21 -5.38
CA LEU A 121 15.56 1.77 -5.33
C LEU A 121 14.97 1.07 -4.10
N ARG A 122 13.72 1.40 -3.74
CA ARG A 122 13.07 0.85 -2.54
C ARG A 122 11.60 0.57 -2.75
N TYR A 123 11.07 -0.37 -1.97
CA TYR A 123 9.63 -0.57 -1.86
C TYR A 123 9.02 0.39 -0.83
N GLU A 124 7.84 0.90 -1.14
CA GLU A 124 7.08 1.82 -0.31
C GLU A 124 5.61 1.39 -0.26
N LEU A 125 4.93 1.72 0.84
CA LEU A 125 3.51 1.44 0.99
C LEU A 125 2.69 2.70 0.70
N ASN A 126 1.85 2.63 -0.32
CA ASN A 126 0.85 3.65 -0.60
C ASN A 126 -0.37 3.41 0.30
N LEU A 127 -0.54 4.26 1.30
CA LEU A 127 -1.52 4.09 2.35
C LEU A 127 -2.95 4.24 1.83
N ILE A 128 -3.82 3.31 2.25
CA ILE A 128 -5.27 3.35 2.05
C ILE A 128 -5.97 3.67 3.37
N SER A 129 -5.60 2.98 4.44
CA SER A 129 -6.17 3.17 5.78
C SER A 129 -5.23 2.62 6.85
N PHE A 130 -5.48 2.96 8.11
CA PHE A 130 -4.83 2.33 9.25
C PHE A 130 -5.81 2.21 10.42
N GLU A 131 -5.49 1.33 11.37
CA GLU A 131 -6.18 1.19 12.66
C GLU A 131 -5.13 1.04 13.76
N ALA A 132 -5.34 1.73 14.89
CA ALA A 132 -4.51 1.60 16.08
C ALA A 132 -4.81 0.28 16.81
N LEU A 133 -3.80 -0.29 17.46
CA LEU A 133 -3.88 -1.53 18.25
C LEU A 133 -3.72 -1.29 19.75
#